data_AF-A0AAV0MQD9-F1
#
_entry.id   AF-A0AAV0MQD9-F1
#
_cell.length_a   1.000
_cell.length_b   1.000
_cell.length_c   1.000
_cell.angle_alpha   90.00
_cell.angle_beta   90.00
_cell.angle_gamma   90.00
#
_symmetry.space_group_name_H-M   'P 1'
#
loop_
_entity.id
_entity.type
_entity.pdbx_description
1 polymer ?
#
loop_
_entity_poly.entity_id
_entity_poly.type
_entity_poly.pdbx_seq_one_letter_code
_entity_poly.pdbx_strand_id
1 'polypeptide(L)'
;MNAKMGSFRYGLAEKRERLLSMKGQSVFGFPNIEKEDEPRSCCSYRFFSDKIVEFCRTIQDFGIMAVEMGRSDPRKIVFSAKVGLTLMIISLLIYWKEPMKELSQHSVWAVLTVVVVFEFSIGATLSKGFNRGLGTLSAGGLALGMAELSQLVGEWEEEVIVISIFIMGFCATYAKLLPPLKPYEYGFRVYLLTYCMVMISGYQTREFIHTAVTRFLLIAFGAGVCLAINIFIYPIWAGEDLHNLVAKNFMNVATSLEGCVEGYLNCVEYERIPSKILTYQASDDPLYRGYRSAVESTSQEDALMSFAVWEPPHGPYKSCGYPWSNYVKVSGSLRHCAFMVMALHGCILSEIQLFNAQAPAERRQVFRQELQRVGAEGAKVLRLLGNKIKNLEKLGPVDVLYEVHEAAEELQKKVDKKSYLLVNAECWEIGSREKDMGEPQDMLTFDDDEENQFVEYKAHSEALLNLRSLTIPKSWDDRVPPGVASQDPAYAKQTSWPKRHSFTAASLPQIEESKTFESASALSLATFASLLTEFVARLQNIVDAFQELSEKGNFKDPIDEPVAEPVGFWTRLVKRVNFSRSSS
;
A
#
# COMPACT_ATOMS: atom_id res chain seq x y z
N MET A 1 -60.10 10.77 -47.95
CA MET A 1 -59.20 11.93 -47.78
C MET A 1 -58.52 11.79 -46.43
N ASN A 2 -57.25 11.35 -46.42
CA ASN A 2 -56.38 11.28 -45.24
C ASN A 2 -54.91 11.24 -45.72
N ALA A 3 -54.14 12.28 -45.40
CA ALA A 3 -52.66 12.39 -45.39
C ALA A 3 -52.35 13.88 -45.14
N LYS A 4 -51.39 14.31 -44.31
CA LYS A 4 -49.97 13.95 -44.34
C LYS A 4 -49.32 14.07 -42.96
N MET A 5 -48.60 13.01 -42.62
CA MET A 5 -47.58 12.93 -41.58
C MET A 5 -46.27 13.54 -42.13
N GLY A 6 -45.66 14.50 -41.43
CA GLY A 6 -44.33 15.00 -41.80
C GLY A 6 -43.99 16.36 -41.22
N SER A 7 -43.38 16.40 -40.03
CA SER A 7 -42.54 17.55 -39.63
C SER A 7 -41.59 17.30 -38.44
N PHE A 8 -41.66 16.15 -37.74
CA PHE A 8 -40.85 15.94 -36.54
C PHE A 8 -39.45 15.32 -36.78
N ARG A 9 -39.13 14.88 -38.00
CA ARG A 9 -37.84 14.24 -38.32
C ARG A 9 -36.77 15.19 -38.89
N TYR A 10 -37.13 16.43 -39.26
CA TYR A 10 -36.17 17.39 -39.83
C TYR A 10 -35.38 18.17 -38.76
N GLY A 11 -36.01 18.51 -37.62
CA GLY A 11 -35.34 19.29 -36.56
C GLY A 11 -34.24 18.55 -35.79
N LEU A 12 -34.23 17.21 -35.82
CA LEU A 12 -33.27 16.39 -35.06
C LEU A 12 -31.99 16.08 -35.86
N ALA A 13 -32.06 16.14 -37.20
CA ALA A 13 -30.89 16.03 -38.07
C ALA A 13 -30.11 17.35 -38.15
N GLU A 14 -30.81 18.48 -38.25
CA GLU A 14 -30.20 19.82 -38.30
C GLU A 14 -29.49 20.18 -36.98
N LYS A 15 -30.04 19.75 -35.84
CA LYS A 15 -29.41 19.94 -34.52
C LYS A 15 -28.19 19.03 -34.30
N ARG A 16 -28.13 17.88 -35.00
CA ARG A 16 -26.98 16.95 -34.97
C ARG A 16 -25.84 17.42 -35.87
N GLU A 17 -26.13 18.03 -37.02
CA GLU A 17 -25.11 18.67 -37.88
C GLU A 17 -24.50 19.91 -37.22
N ARG A 18 -25.29 20.76 -36.54
CA ARG A 18 -24.75 21.91 -35.79
C ARG A 18 -23.84 21.51 -34.62
N LEU A 19 -24.11 20.39 -33.94
CA LEU A 19 -23.26 19.90 -32.85
C LEU A 19 -21.97 19.23 -33.35
N LEU A 20 -21.94 18.70 -34.57
CA LEU A 20 -20.74 18.12 -35.17
C LEU A 20 -19.85 19.16 -35.86
N SER A 21 -20.42 20.30 -36.30
CA SER A 21 -19.67 21.41 -36.90
C SER A 21 -18.95 22.30 -35.87
N MET A 22 -19.28 22.20 -34.58
CA MET A 22 -18.73 23.06 -33.51
C MET A 22 -17.54 22.42 -32.76
N LYS A 23 -16.86 21.44 -33.40
CA LYS A 23 -15.66 20.76 -32.87
C LYS A 23 -14.40 20.99 -33.71
N GLY A 24 -14.39 22.02 -34.54
CA GLY A 24 -13.20 22.48 -35.27
C GLY A 24 -12.98 23.98 -35.05
N GLN A 25 -11.74 24.36 -34.77
CA GLN A 25 -11.23 25.73 -34.57
C GLN A 25 -11.46 26.41 -33.22
N SER A 26 -10.53 26.11 -32.31
CA SER A 26 -10.12 26.99 -31.22
C SER A 26 -9.09 28.01 -31.73
N VAL A 27 -9.49 29.22 -32.16
CA VAL A 27 -8.57 30.35 -32.41
C VAL A 27 -9.30 31.69 -32.23
N PHE A 28 -8.82 32.50 -31.28
CA PHE A 28 -8.93 33.97 -31.14
C PHE A 28 -10.24 34.69 -30.75
N GLY A 29 -10.11 35.53 -29.71
CA GLY A 29 -10.52 36.94 -29.72
C GLY A 29 -11.89 37.28 -29.13
N PHE A 30 -11.94 37.70 -27.86
CA PHE A 30 -13.09 38.42 -27.31
C PHE A 30 -12.99 39.91 -27.64
N PRO A 31 -14.01 40.55 -28.26
CA PRO A 31 -14.16 41.99 -28.21
C PRO A 31 -15.07 42.40 -27.03
N ASN A 32 -14.60 43.39 -26.28
CA ASN A 32 -15.36 44.15 -25.29
C ASN A 32 -16.63 44.74 -25.93
N ILE A 33 -17.78 44.55 -25.27
CA ILE A 33 -18.95 45.42 -25.44
C ILE A 33 -19.37 45.88 -24.04
N GLU A 34 -19.05 47.14 -23.77
CA GLU A 34 -19.65 47.94 -22.71
C GLU A 34 -21.17 48.02 -22.92
N LYS A 35 -21.94 47.81 -21.85
CA LYS A 35 -23.23 48.46 -21.66
C LYS A 35 -23.39 48.87 -20.19
N GLU A 36 -23.76 50.13 -20.07
CA GLU A 36 -23.91 50.98 -18.89
C GLU A 36 -24.94 50.48 -17.86
N ASP A 37 -24.71 50.88 -16.62
CA ASP A 37 -25.53 50.73 -15.41
C ASP A 37 -26.91 51.43 -15.53
N GLU A 38 -28.01 50.88 -15.00
CA GLU A 38 -28.53 51.09 -13.63
C GLU A 38 -29.82 50.23 -13.38
N PRO A 39 -30.43 50.14 -12.16
CA PRO A 39 -29.88 50.22 -10.81
C PRO A 39 -30.27 49.00 -9.92
N ARG A 40 -29.60 48.89 -8.77
CA ARG A 40 -29.88 48.07 -7.56
C ARG A 40 -31.22 47.30 -7.49
N SER A 41 -31.17 45.97 -7.69
CA SER A 41 -31.85 44.95 -6.84
C SER A 41 -31.62 43.53 -7.38
N CYS A 42 -30.38 43.03 -7.45
CA CYS A 42 -30.16 41.61 -7.83
C CYS A 42 -28.79 41.01 -7.46
N CYS A 43 -28.00 41.63 -6.59
CA CYS A 43 -26.71 41.04 -6.18
C CYS A 43 -26.89 39.75 -5.37
N SER A 44 -28.01 39.61 -4.64
CA SER A 44 -28.38 38.37 -3.96
C SER A 44 -28.71 37.24 -4.95
N TYR A 45 -29.51 37.51 -5.98
CA TYR A 45 -29.98 36.46 -6.90
C TYR A 45 -28.85 35.86 -7.76
N ARG A 46 -27.89 36.68 -8.23
CA ARG A 46 -26.70 36.15 -8.93
C ARG A 46 -25.83 35.31 -7.99
N PHE A 47 -25.59 35.75 -6.76
CA PHE A 47 -24.82 34.97 -5.77
C PHE A 47 -25.50 33.63 -5.41
N PHE A 48 -26.83 33.62 -5.24
CA PHE A 48 -27.58 32.38 -5.00
C PHE A 48 -27.63 31.50 -6.25
N SER A 49 -27.78 32.06 -7.44
CA SER A 49 -27.75 31.32 -8.71
C SER A 49 -26.38 30.68 -8.95
N ASP A 50 -25.28 31.41 -8.72
CA ASP A 50 -23.93 30.90 -8.88
C ASP A 50 -23.63 29.78 -7.88
N LYS A 51 -24.08 29.90 -6.62
CA LYS A 51 -24.03 28.81 -5.63
C LYS A 51 -24.85 27.60 -6.02
N ILE A 52 -26.02 27.78 -6.62
CA ILE A 52 -26.86 26.67 -7.11
C ILE A 52 -26.17 25.98 -8.30
N VAL A 53 -25.56 26.73 -9.20
CA VAL A 53 -24.81 26.17 -10.34
C VAL A 53 -23.58 25.40 -9.86
N GLU A 54 -22.84 25.92 -8.88
CA GLU A 54 -21.70 25.25 -8.25
C GLU A 54 -22.12 23.98 -7.51
N PHE A 55 -23.25 24.03 -6.78
CA PHE A 55 -23.85 22.86 -6.14
C PHE A 55 -24.30 21.81 -7.15
N CYS A 56 -24.94 22.21 -8.26
CA CYS A 56 -25.33 21.31 -9.34
C CYS A 56 -24.13 20.67 -10.03
N ARG A 57 -23.03 21.42 -10.26
CA ARG A 57 -21.77 20.86 -10.78
C ARG A 57 -21.18 19.86 -9.81
N THR A 58 -21.16 20.18 -8.52
CA THR A 58 -20.68 19.28 -7.47
C THR A 58 -21.50 17.98 -7.43
N ILE A 59 -22.82 18.07 -7.57
CA ILE A 59 -23.70 16.88 -7.66
C ILE A 59 -23.42 16.10 -8.95
N GLN A 60 -23.20 16.78 -10.07
CA GLN A 60 -22.89 16.14 -11.34
C GLN A 60 -21.55 15.39 -11.26
N ASP A 61 -20.53 16.01 -10.70
CA ASP A 61 -19.21 15.41 -10.49
C ASP A 61 -19.30 14.23 -9.52
N PHE A 62 -20.06 14.37 -8.43
CA PHE A 62 -20.34 13.26 -7.52
C PHE A 62 -21.10 12.13 -8.22
N GLY A 63 -22.04 12.46 -9.11
CA GLY A 63 -22.77 11.49 -9.93
C GLY A 63 -21.86 10.72 -10.89
N ILE A 64 -20.94 11.42 -11.56
CA ILE A 64 -19.93 10.80 -12.42
C ILE A 64 -19.02 9.88 -11.61
N MET A 65 -18.51 10.34 -10.46
CA MET A 65 -17.70 9.54 -9.55
C MET A 65 -18.45 8.31 -9.03
N ALA A 66 -19.74 8.43 -8.69
CA ALA A 66 -20.56 7.31 -8.23
C ALA A 66 -20.77 6.26 -9.33
N VAL A 67 -21.03 6.71 -10.57
CA VAL A 67 -21.15 5.82 -11.74
C VAL A 67 -19.82 5.13 -12.05
N GLU A 68 -18.71 5.87 -11.98
CA GLU A 68 -17.38 5.32 -12.16
C GLU A 68 -17.01 4.31 -11.06
N MET A 69 -17.37 4.60 -9.80
CA MET A 69 -17.22 3.67 -8.68
C MET A 69 -17.98 2.37 -8.90
N GLY A 70 -19.23 2.46 -9.37
CA GLY A 70 -20.07 1.31 -9.68
C GLY A 70 -19.58 0.49 -10.87
N ARG A 71 -19.00 1.14 -11.89
CA ARG A 71 -18.37 0.47 -13.04
C ARG A 71 -17.05 -0.20 -12.67
N SER A 72 -16.28 0.42 -11.78
CA SER A 72 -14.96 -0.09 -11.38
C SER A 72 -15.06 -1.31 -10.48
N ASP A 73 -16.02 -1.34 -9.55
CA ASP A 73 -16.29 -2.51 -8.72
C ASP A 73 -17.82 -2.74 -8.57
N PRO A 74 -18.42 -3.62 -9.39
CA PRO A 74 -19.85 -3.89 -9.34
C PRO A 74 -20.29 -4.49 -8.00
N ARG A 75 -19.36 -5.08 -7.22
CA ARG A 75 -19.66 -5.64 -5.90
C ARG A 75 -20.13 -4.58 -4.91
N LYS A 76 -19.71 -3.31 -5.09
CA LYS A 76 -20.17 -2.17 -4.27
C LYS A 76 -21.65 -1.85 -4.47
N ILE A 77 -22.16 -2.02 -5.69
CA ILE A 77 -23.59 -1.87 -6.00
C ILE A 77 -24.36 -3.01 -5.34
N VAL A 78 -23.90 -4.24 -5.52
CA VAL A 78 -24.52 -5.43 -4.90
C VAL A 78 -24.56 -5.27 -3.39
N PHE A 79 -23.45 -4.87 -2.76
CA PHE A 79 -23.37 -4.60 -1.33
C PHE A 79 -24.41 -3.56 -0.87
N SER A 80 -24.47 -2.40 -1.52
CA SER A 80 -25.44 -1.36 -1.20
C SER A 80 -26.89 -1.87 -1.32
N ALA A 81 -27.18 -2.65 -2.36
CA ALA A 81 -28.49 -3.27 -2.55
C ALA A 81 -28.82 -4.29 -1.44
N LYS A 82 -27.86 -5.09 -0.97
CA LYS A 82 -28.06 -6.02 0.15
C LYS A 82 -28.38 -5.30 1.46
N VAL A 83 -27.70 -4.21 1.76
CA VAL A 83 -27.99 -3.40 2.96
C VAL A 83 -29.41 -2.87 2.89
N GLY A 84 -29.80 -2.29 1.75
CA GLY A 84 -31.16 -1.81 1.52
C GLY A 84 -32.22 -2.91 1.65
N LEU A 85 -31.95 -4.08 1.07
CA LEU A 85 -32.82 -5.26 1.17
C LEU A 85 -32.95 -5.75 2.61
N THR A 86 -31.87 -5.75 3.39
CA THR A 86 -31.86 -6.14 4.80
C THR A 86 -32.72 -5.20 5.64
N LEU A 87 -32.56 -3.88 5.44
CA LEU A 87 -33.37 -2.88 6.12
C LEU A 87 -34.85 -2.98 5.72
N MET A 88 -35.14 -3.23 4.44
CA MET A 88 -36.49 -3.49 3.95
C MET A 88 -37.11 -4.71 4.63
N ILE A 89 -36.41 -5.85 4.66
CA ILE A 89 -36.90 -7.09 5.28
C ILE A 89 -37.16 -6.88 6.77
N ILE A 90 -36.21 -6.30 7.52
CA ILE A 90 -36.41 -6.06 8.96
C ILE A 90 -37.57 -5.10 9.20
N SER A 91 -37.71 -4.05 8.39
CA SER A 91 -38.83 -3.11 8.52
C SER A 91 -40.16 -3.79 8.23
N LEU A 92 -40.25 -4.61 7.17
CA LEU A 92 -41.45 -5.40 6.86
C LEU A 92 -41.79 -6.38 7.98
N LEU A 93 -40.79 -7.08 8.55
CA LEU A 93 -40.98 -8.00 9.67
C LEU A 93 -41.45 -7.27 10.95
N ILE A 94 -41.02 -6.02 11.15
CA ILE A 94 -41.51 -5.17 12.25
C ILE A 94 -42.97 -4.76 12.01
N TYR A 95 -43.38 -4.47 10.76
CA TYR A 95 -44.75 -4.06 10.44
C TYR A 95 -45.75 -5.22 10.38
N TRP A 96 -45.32 -6.45 10.07
CA TRP A 96 -46.17 -7.65 9.94
C TRP A 96 -46.73 -8.18 11.28
N LYS A 97 -46.85 -7.32 12.29
CA LYS A 97 -47.08 -7.67 13.71
C LYS A 97 -48.47 -8.21 14.02
N GLU A 98 -48.61 -9.52 14.05
CA GLU A 98 -49.63 -10.25 14.81
C GLU A 98 -49.12 -11.01 16.07
N PRO A 99 -47.87 -11.52 16.20
CA PRO A 99 -47.55 -12.35 17.37
C PRO A 99 -46.95 -11.63 18.59
N MET A 100 -46.39 -10.42 18.51
CA MET A 100 -45.64 -9.83 19.63
C MET A 100 -45.74 -8.29 19.67
N LYS A 101 -46.70 -7.68 20.38
CA LYS A 101 -46.84 -6.21 20.45
C LYS A 101 -45.69 -5.50 21.21
N GLU A 102 -45.07 -6.15 22.19
CA GLU A 102 -43.98 -5.57 23.00
C GLU A 102 -42.67 -5.36 22.23
N LEU A 103 -42.36 -6.24 21.26
CA LEU A 103 -41.14 -6.17 20.44
C LEU A 103 -41.04 -4.91 19.53
N SER A 104 -42.10 -4.10 19.36
CA SER A 104 -42.09 -2.93 18.46
C SER A 104 -41.56 -1.71 19.15
N GLN A 105 -41.80 -1.57 20.46
CA GLN A 105 -41.31 -0.42 21.21
C GLN A 105 -39.77 -0.40 21.23
N HIS A 106 -39.15 -1.58 21.08
CA HIS A 106 -37.70 -1.75 21.04
C HIS A 106 -37.14 -2.07 19.64
N SER A 107 -37.97 -2.08 18.59
CA SER A 107 -37.56 -2.51 17.24
C SER A 107 -36.42 -1.69 16.62
N VAL A 108 -36.22 -0.46 17.09
CA VAL A 108 -35.09 0.41 16.75
C VAL A 108 -33.74 -0.31 16.93
N TRP A 109 -33.61 -1.18 17.93
CA TRP A 109 -32.38 -1.93 18.19
C TRP A 109 -32.05 -2.95 17.10
N ALA A 110 -33.06 -3.58 16.50
CA ALA A 110 -32.85 -4.48 15.37
C ALA A 110 -32.38 -3.69 14.14
N VAL A 111 -33.03 -2.56 13.82
CA VAL A 111 -32.65 -1.69 12.70
C VAL A 111 -31.25 -1.11 12.89
N LEU A 112 -30.95 -0.58 14.08
CA LEU A 112 -29.62 -0.06 14.43
C LEU A 112 -28.54 -1.15 14.31
N THR A 113 -28.89 -2.40 14.63
CA THR A 113 -27.96 -3.52 14.50
C THR A 113 -27.58 -3.74 13.04
N VAL A 114 -28.53 -3.69 12.11
CA VAL A 114 -28.21 -3.78 10.67
C VAL A 114 -27.25 -2.69 10.26
N VAL A 115 -27.57 -1.43 10.57
CA VAL A 115 -26.77 -0.29 10.11
C VAL A 115 -25.34 -0.34 10.63
N VAL A 116 -25.13 -0.84 11.84
CA VAL A 116 -23.81 -0.83 12.50
C VAL A 116 -23.01 -2.11 12.28
N VAL A 117 -23.67 -3.26 12.09
CA VAL A 117 -23.00 -4.57 11.95
C VAL A 117 -22.78 -4.95 10.49
N PHE A 118 -23.64 -4.51 9.58
CA PHE A 118 -23.57 -4.91 8.18
C PHE A 118 -22.37 -4.25 7.50
N GLU A 119 -21.38 -5.07 7.16
CA GLU A 119 -20.10 -4.65 6.57
C GLU A 119 -19.90 -5.28 5.19
N PHE A 120 -18.92 -4.74 4.45
CA PHE A 120 -18.68 -5.12 3.05
C PHE A 120 -18.43 -6.63 2.84
N SER A 121 -17.69 -7.26 3.76
CA SER A 121 -17.42 -8.69 3.73
C SER A 121 -18.20 -9.46 4.79
N ILE A 122 -18.38 -10.76 4.55
CA ILE A 122 -19.02 -11.69 5.49
C ILE A 122 -18.23 -11.77 6.79
N GLY A 123 -16.91 -11.92 6.71
CA GLY A 123 -16.03 -11.97 7.89
C GLY A 123 -16.11 -10.72 8.77
N ALA A 124 -16.17 -9.53 8.16
CA ALA A 124 -16.32 -8.27 8.89
C ALA A 124 -17.69 -8.18 9.59
N THR A 125 -18.76 -8.60 8.89
CA THR A 125 -20.11 -8.63 9.46
C THR A 125 -20.20 -9.62 10.64
N LEU A 126 -19.60 -10.81 10.50
CA LEU A 126 -19.53 -11.83 11.56
C LEU A 126 -18.75 -11.31 12.77
N SER A 127 -17.55 -10.76 12.56
CA SER A 127 -16.70 -10.21 13.61
C SER A 127 -17.41 -9.08 14.38
N LYS A 128 -18.01 -8.12 13.67
CA LYS A 128 -18.79 -7.04 14.32
C LYS A 128 -20.05 -7.57 15.01
N GLY A 129 -20.77 -8.51 14.38
CA GLY A 129 -21.97 -9.09 14.96
C GLY A 129 -21.68 -9.82 16.26
N PHE A 130 -20.62 -10.63 16.26
CA PHE A 130 -20.13 -11.34 17.45
C PHE A 130 -19.68 -10.35 18.54
N ASN A 131 -18.87 -9.35 18.21
CA ASN A 131 -18.43 -8.32 19.16
C ASN A 131 -19.59 -7.52 19.76
N ARG A 132 -20.64 -7.24 18.96
CA ARG A 132 -21.87 -6.60 19.44
C ARG A 132 -22.62 -7.50 20.42
N GLY A 133 -22.81 -8.77 20.06
CA GLY A 133 -23.48 -9.76 20.88
C GLY A 133 -22.76 -9.96 22.21
N LEU A 134 -21.44 -10.17 22.17
CA LEU A 134 -20.59 -10.35 23.35
C LEU A 134 -20.60 -9.10 24.25
N GLY A 135 -20.47 -7.91 23.66
CA GLY A 135 -20.52 -6.64 24.40
C GLY A 135 -21.87 -6.40 25.07
N THR A 136 -22.99 -6.65 24.38
CA THR A 136 -24.34 -6.51 24.95
C THR A 136 -24.62 -7.57 26.02
N LEU A 137 -24.23 -8.84 25.79
CA LEU A 137 -24.45 -9.92 26.75
C LEU A 137 -23.67 -9.69 28.06
N SER A 138 -22.37 -9.36 27.95
CA SER A 138 -21.53 -9.07 29.12
C SER A 138 -21.99 -7.81 29.86
N ALA A 139 -22.42 -6.77 29.14
CA ALA A 139 -22.98 -5.57 29.75
C ALA A 139 -24.30 -5.86 30.46
N GLY A 140 -25.21 -6.63 29.84
CA GLY A 140 -26.47 -7.02 30.43
C GLY A 140 -26.29 -7.86 31.69
N GLY A 141 -25.40 -8.86 31.65
CA GLY A 141 -25.10 -9.71 32.82
C GLY A 141 -24.51 -8.91 33.99
N LEU A 142 -23.54 -8.03 33.71
CA LEU A 142 -22.96 -7.16 34.75
C LEU A 142 -23.95 -6.12 35.27
N ALA A 143 -24.78 -5.54 34.40
CA ALA A 143 -25.83 -4.59 34.82
C ALA A 143 -26.87 -5.26 35.73
N LEU A 144 -27.25 -6.51 35.46
CA LEU A 144 -28.14 -7.27 36.35
C LEU A 144 -27.50 -7.50 37.72
N GLY A 145 -26.23 -7.92 37.77
CA GLY A 145 -25.51 -8.08 39.04
C GLY A 145 -25.41 -6.79 39.83
N MET A 146 -25.17 -5.66 39.16
CA MET A 146 -25.11 -4.34 39.81
C MET A 146 -26.48 -3.81 40.22
N ALA A 147 -27.55 -4.15 39.49
CA ALA A 147 -28.92 -3.79 39.85
C ALA A 147 -29.40 -4.55 41.10
N GLU A 148 -29.04 -5.83 41.25
CA GLU A 148 -29.29 -6.58 42.49
C GLU A 148 -28.50 -5.97 43.66
N LEU A 149 -27.23 -5.60 43.42
CA LEU A 149 -26.40 -4.95 44.44
C LEU A 149 -26.98 -3.59 44.88
N SER A 150 -27.50 -2.79 43.94
CA SER A 150 -28.09 -1.49 44.26
C SER A 150 -29.39 -1.61 45.05
N GLN A 151 -30.21 -2.62 44.75
CA GLN A 151 -31.43 -2.92 45.51
C GLN A 151 -31.14 -3.34 46.96
N LEU A 152 -30.06 -4.10 47.19
CA LEU A 152 -29.63 -4.50 48.54
C LEU A 152 -29.19 -3.31 49.41
N VAL A 153 -28.73 -2.22 48.79
CA VAL A 153 -28.24 -1.02 49.48
C VAL A 153 -29.37 -0.07 49.87
N GLY A 154 -30.57 -0.23 49.31
CA GLY A 154 -31.77 0.51 49.73
C GLY A 154 -31.73 1.98 49.36
N GLU A 155 -31.61 2.87 50.36
CA GLU A 155 -31.71 4.33 50.16
C GLU A 155 -30.59 4.92 49.30
N TRP A 156 -29.44 4.25 49.18
CA TRP A 156 -28.31 4.70 48.36
C TRP A 156 -28.27 4.06 46.96
N GLU A 157 -29.42 3.56 46.47
CA GLU A 157 -29.54 2.90 45.17
C GLU A 157 -29.02 3.81 44.04
N GLU A 158 -29.40 5.09 44.05
CA GLU A 158 -29.04 6.06 43.00
C GLU A 158 -27.52 6.30 42.97
N GLU A 159 -26.89 6.47 44.12
CA GLU A 159 -25.45 6.69 44.24
C GLU A 159 -24.66 5.46 43.79
N VAL A 160 -25.12 4.26 44.16
CA VAL A 160 -24.50 2.99 43.72
C VAL A 160 -24.56 2.87 42.20
N ILE A 161 -25.70 3.20 41.59
CA ILE A 161 -25.85 3.17 40.12
C ILE A 161 -24.88 4.16 39.46
N VAL A 162 -24.82 5.41 39.94
CA VAL A 162 -23.93 6.44 39.38
C VAL A 162 -22.45 6.05 39.50
N ILE A 163 -22.02 5.57 40.68
CA ILE A 163 -20.64 5.10 40.92
C ILE A 163 -20.33 3.90 40.02
N SER A 164 -21.28 2.97 39.85
CA SER A 164 -21.09 1.81 38.97
C SER A 164 -20.86 2.20 37.51
N ILE A 165 -21.62 3.18 37.01
CA ILE A 165 -21.48 3.70 35.63
C ILE A 165 -20.11 4.35 35.46
N PHE A 166 -19.64 5.10 36.44
CA PHE A 166 -18.31 5.69 36.42
C PHE A 166 -17.21 4.63 36.37
N ILE A 167 -17.25 3.63 37.26
CA ILE A 167 -16.25 2.56 37.33
C ILE A 167 -16.23 1.76 36.03
N MET A 168 -17.40 1.31 35.54
CA MET A 168 -17.47 0.53 34.30
C MET A 168 -17.06 1.36 33.08
N GLY A 169 -17.42 2.65 33.04
CA GLY A 169 -16.99 3.59 32.00
C GLY A 169 -15.48 3.78 31.97
N PHE A 170 -14.86 3.97 33.14
CA PHE A 170 -13.42 4.07 33.28
C PHE A 170 -12.72 2.79 32.84
N CYS A 171 -13.14 1.63 33.37
CA CYS A 171 -12.55 0.33 33.03
C CYS A 171 -12.67 0.00 31.53
N ALA A 172 -13.85 0.17 30.93
CA ALA A 172 -14.06 -0.10 29.51
C ALA A 172 -13.24 0.84 28.61
N THR A 173 -13.15 2.13 28.98
CA THR A 173 -12.37 3.12 28.22
C THR A 173 -10.87 2.86 28.35
N TYR A 174 -10.41 2.49 29.55
CA TYR A 174 -9.01 2.15 29.79
C TYR A 174 -8.60 0.87 29.05
N ALA A 175 -9.44 -0.19 29.12
CA ALA A 175 -9.21 -1.43 28.40
C ALA A 175 -9.10 -1.21 26.89
N LYS A 176 -9.92 -0.32 26.34
CA LYS A 176 -9.88 0.05 24.91
C LYS A 176 -8.52 0.63 24.47
N LEU A 177 -7.76 1.28 25.35
CA LEU A 177 -6.47 1.87 25.01
C LEU A 177 -5.34 0.83 24.90
N LEU A 178 -5.58 -0.42 25.32
CA LEU A 178 -4.59 -1.48 25.25
C LEU A 178 -4.45 -1.97 23.80
N PRO A 179 -3.23 -1.95 23.21
CA PRO A 179 -2.96 -2.47 21.87
C PRO A 179 -3.52 -3.87 21.58
N PRO A 180 -3.43 -4.88 22.48
CA PRO A 180 -3.98 -6.22 22.20
C PRO A 180 -5.51 -6.25 22.13
N LEU A 181 -6.19 -5.25 22.69
CA LEU A 181 -7.66 -5.18 22.72
C LEU A 181 -8.25 -4.35 21.59
N LYS A 182 -7.42 -3.81 20.69
CA LYS A 182 -7.84 -3.03 19.52
C LYS A 182 -8.90 -3.72 18.65
N PRO A 183 -8.84 -5.05 18.38
CA PRO A 183 -9.89 -5.73 17.61
C PRO A 183 -11.27 -5.70 18.29
N TYR A 184 -11.31 -5.55 19.61
CA TYR A 184 -12.53 -5.54 20.43
C TYR A 184 -13.05 -4.12 20.72
N GLU A 185 -12.45 -3.08 20.14
CA GLU A 185 -12.83 -1.69 20.39
C GLU A 185 -14.33 -1.45 20.20
N TYR A 186 -14.92 -2.02 19.14
CA TYR A 186 -16.35 -1.93 18.88
C TYR A 186 -17.18 -2.61 19.98
N GLY A 187 -16.73 -3.77 20.47
CA GLY A 187 -17.36 -4.48 21.58
C GLY A 187 -17.39 -3.65 22.86
N PHE A 188 -16.28 -2.98 23.22
CA PHE A 188 -16.22 -2.08 24.39
C PHE A 188 -17.15 -0.87 24.26
N ARG A 189 -17.27 -0.28 23.07
CA ARG A 189 -18.21 0.83 22.83
C ARG A 189 -19.67 0.38 23.02
N VAL A 190 -20.02 -0.78 22.47
CA VAL A 190 -21.36 -1.37 22.60
C VAL A 190 -21.63 -1.78 24.05
N TYR A 191 -20.64 -2.35 24.73
CA TYR A 191 -20.70 -2.71 26.14
C TYR A 191 -21.09 -1.50 26.99
N LEU A 192 -20.35 -0.40 26.88
CA LEU A 192 -20.59 0.81 27.67
C LEU A 192 -21.99 1.40 27.39
N LEU A 193 -22.36 1.52 26.12
CA LEU A 193 -23.68 2.01 25.72
C LEU A 193 -24.80 1.11 26.25
N THR A 194 -24.59 -0.21 26.25
CA THR A 194 -25.55 -1.18 26.78
C THR A 194 -25.67 -1.06 28.29
N TYR A 195 -24.55 -1.04 29.00
CA TYR A 195 -24.52 -0.95 30.46
C TYR A 195 -25.23 0.31 30.95
N CYS A 196 -24.85 1.50 30.44
CA CYS A 196 -25.48 2.75 30.83
C CYS A 196 -26.99 2.75 30.56
N MET A 197 -27.41 2.24 29.39
CA MET A 197 -28.82 2.20 29.05
C MET A 197 -29.61 1.24 29.94
N VAL A 198 -29.09 0.03 30.21
CA VAL A 198 -29.79 -0.95 31.07
C VAL A 198 -29.89 -0.44 32.50
N MET A 199 -28.83 0.20 33.03
CA MET A 199 -28.87 0.79 34.37
C MET A 199 -29.88 1.94 34.47
N ILE A 200 -29.88 2.88 33.53
CA ILE A 200 -30.79 4.05 33.54
C ILE A 200 -32.23 3.64 33.25
N SER A 201 -32.45 2.85 32.19
CA SER A 201 -33.79 2.40 31.79
C SER A 201 -34.38 1.44 32.82
N GLY A 202 -33.58 0.53 33.36
CA GLY A 202 -34.01 -0.44 34.36
C GLY A 202 -34.35 0.22 35.70
N TYR A 203 -33.66 1.30 36.08
CA TYR A 203 -34.04 2.11 37.24
C TYR A 203 -35.43 2.74 37.08
N GLN A 204 -35.74 3.27 35.88
CA GLN A 204 -37.03 3.91 35.59
C GLN A 204 -38.19 2.92 35.48
N THR A 205 -37.97 1.76 34.85
CA THR A 205 -39.04 0.77 34.61
C THR A 205 -39.12 -0.33 35.67
N ARG A 206 -38.12 -0.43 36.55
CA ARG A 206 -37.92 -1.52 37.53
C ARG A 206 -37.86 -2.93 36.93
N GLU A 207 -37.71 -3.04 35.60
CA GLU A 207 -37.67 -4.30 34.85
C GLU A 207 -36.31 -4.50 34.14
N PHE A 208 -35.25 -4.72 34.92
CA PHE A 208 -33.89 -4.89 34.38
C PHE A 208 -33.75 -6.12 33.48
N ILE A 209 -34.29 -7.27 33.90
CA ILE A 209 -34.18 -8.55 33.17
C ILE A 209 -34.89 -8.46 31.81
N HIS A 210 -36.14 -8.00 31.81
CA HIS A 210 -36.92 -7.88 30.60
C HIS A 210 -36.26 -6.92 29.59
N THR A 211 -35.76 -5.77 30.06
CA THR A 211 -35.04 -4.81 29.21
C THR A 211 -33.78 -5.41 28.58
N ALA A 212 -32.98 -6.14 29.36
CA ALA A 212 -31.75 -6.76 28.90
C ALA A 212 -32.00 -7.89 27.88
N VAL A 213 -32.94 -8.79 28.18
CA VAL A 213 -33.28 -9.96 27.34
C VAL A 213 -33.90 -9.52 26.01
N THR A 214 -34.89 -8.61 26.06
CA THR A 214 -35.56 -8.11 24.85
C THR A 214 -34.58 -7.44 23.90
N ARG A 215 -33.63 -6.67 24.44
CA ARG A 215 -32.55 -6.05 23.65
C ARG A 215 -31.64 -7.10 23.01
N PHE A 216 -31.20 -8.11 23.78
CA PHE A 216 -30.35 -9.16 23.25
C PHE A 216 -31.04 -9.94 22.12
N LEU A 217 -32.31 -10.30 22.29
CA LEU A 217 -33.09 -11.00 21.26
C LEU A 217 -33.25 -10.17 19.98
N LEU A 218 -33.50 -8.87 20.09
CA LEU A 218 -33.59 -7.97 18.94
C LEU A 218 -32.26 -7.80 18.20
N ILE A 219 -31.15 -7.76 18.92
CA ILE A 219 -29.80 -7.73 18.33
C ILE A 219 -29.51 -9.06 17.63
N ALA A 220 -29.81 -10.18 18.27
CA ALA A 220 -29.62 -11.51 17.70
C ALA A 220 -30.47 -11.70 16.43
N PHE A 221 -31.72 -11.24 16.45
CA PHE A 221 -32.60 -11.24 15.29
C PHE A 221 -32.05 -10.37 14.15
N GLY A 222 -31.67 -9.12 14.44
CA GLY A 222 -31.09 -8.22 13.45
C GLY A 222 -29.81 -8.79 12.83
N ALA A 223 -28.89 -9.29 13.66
CA ALA A 223 -27.65 -9.93 13.21
C ALA A 223 -27.93 -11.19 12.39
N GLY A 224 -28.90 -12.01 12.78
CA GLY A 224 -29.29 -13.22 12.05
C GLY A 224 -29.78 -12.92 10.64
N VAL A 225 -30.65 -11.93 10.47
CA VAL A 225 -31.13 -11.51 9.14
C VAL A 225 -29.99 -10.92 8.29
N CYS A 226 -29.10 -10.11 8.89
CA CYS A 226 -27.91 -9.59 8.20
C CYS A 226 -27.04 -10.72 7.65
N LEU A 227 -26.74 -11.72 8.49
CA LEU A 227 -25.89 -12.85 8.12
C LEU A 227 -26.55 -13.71 7.04
N ALA A 228 -27.85 -13.99 7.16
CA ALA A 228 -28.59 -14.74 6.16
C ALA A 228 -28.48 -14.07 4.78
N ILE A 229 -28.75 -12.77 4.69
CA ILE A 229 -28.68 -12.03 3.43
C ILE A 229 -27.24 -12.00 2.89
N ASN A 230 -26.24 -11.79 3.75
CA ASN A 230 -24.85 -11.73 3.33
C ASN A 230 -24.32 -13.07 2.81
N ILE A 231 -24.75 -14.19 3.38
CA ILE A 231 -24.33 -15.53 2.97
C ILE A 231 -25.08 -16.00 1.72
N PHE A 232 -26.40 -15.79 1.65
CA PHE A 232 -27.23 -16.35 0.57
C PHE A 232 -27.26 -15.50 -0.71
N ILE A 233 -27.06 -14.18 -0.63
CA ILE A 233 -27.12 -13.29 -1.79
C ILE A 233 -25.69 -12.86 -2.14
N TYR A 234 -25.12 -13.35 -3.23
CA TYR A 234 -23.80 -12.96 -3.78
C TYR A 234 -22.70 -12.78 -2.71
N PRO A 235 -22.23 -13.84 -2.03
CA PRO A 235 -21.30 -13.71 -0.91
C PRO A 235 -20.01 -12.98 -1.30
N ILE A 236 -19.54 -12.09 -0.42
CA ILE A 236 -18.30 -11.32 -0.60
C ILE A 236 -17.34 -11.72 0.51
N TRP A 237 -16.19 -12.30 0.12
CA TRP A 237 -15.21 -12.90 1.03
C TRP A 237 -13.95 -12.02 1.14
N ALA A 238 -13.56 -11.68 2.37
CA ALA A 238 -12.32 -10.97 2.65
C ALA A 238 -11.09 -11.84 2.39
N GLY A 239 -11.19 -13.15 2.61
CA GLY A 239 -10.09 -14.09 2.31
C GLY A 239 -9.74 -14.13 0.82
N GLU A 240 -10.74 -14.09 -0.05
CA GLU A 240 -10.54 -14.04 -1.50
C GLU A 240 -9.94 -12.70 -1.95
N ASP A 241 -10.38 -11.58 -1.36
CA ASP A 241 -9.77 -10.27 -1.61
C ASP A 241 -8.30 -10.22 -1.13
N LEU A 242 -7.97 -10.83 0.02
CA LEU A 242 -6.59 -10.94 0.51
C LEU A 242 -5.73 -11.77 -0.44
N HIS A 243 -6.22 -12.94 -0.86
CA HIS A 243 -5.54 -13.80 -1.81
C HIS A 243 -5.23 -13.07 -3.12
N ASN A 244 -6.25 -12.42 -3.71
CA ASN A 244 -6.11 -11.69 -4.96
C ASN A 244 -5.17 -10.48 -4.82
N LEU A 245 -5.21 -9.78 -3.68
CA LEU A 245 -4.33 -8.66 -3.39
C LEU A 245 -2.87 -9.11 -3.34
N VAL A 246 -2.57 -10.19 -2.60
CA VAL A 246 -1.21 -10.73 -2.49
C VAL A 246 -0.71 -11.16 -3.88
N ALA A 247 -1.48 -11.97 -4.62
CA ALA A 247 -1.08 -12.41 -5.96
C ALA A 247 -0.84 -11.25 -6.93
N LYS A 248 -1.68 -10.20 -6.87
CA LYS A 248 -1.52 -8.98 -7.68
C LYS A 248 -0.26 -8.21 -7.30
N ASN A 249 0.05 -8.09 -6.02
CA ASN A 249 1.26 -7.42 -5.54
C ASN A 249 2.53 -8.09 -6.07
N PHE A 250 2.58 -9.42 -6.16
CA PHE A 250 3.70 -10.13 -6.80
C PHE A 250 3.90 -9.71 -8.26
N MET A 251 2.81 -9.68 -9.04
CA MET A 251 2.86 -9.27 -10.45
C MET A 251 3.28 -7.80 -10.62
N ASN A 252 2.79 -6.94 -9.73
CA ASN A 252 3.14 -5.53 -9.71
C ASN A 252 4.63 -5.30 -9.41
N VAL A 253 5.16 -5.95 -8.36
CA VAL A 253 6.59 -5.82 -7.99
C VAL A 253 7.49 -6.40 -9.09
N ALA A 254 7.12 -7.53 -9.71
CA ALA A 254 7.86 -8.10 -10.82
C ALA A 254 7.95 -7.14 -12.02
N THR A 255 6.83 -6.50 -12.38
CA THR A 255 6.77 -5.54 -13.49
C THR A 255 7.56 -4.27 -13.16
N SER A 256 7.48 -3.79 -11.92
CA SER A 256 8.29 -2.66 -11.46
C SER A 256 9.79 -2.96 -11.47
N LEU A 257 10.22 -4.19 -11.10
CA LEU A 257 11.63 -4.57 -11.12
C LEU A 257 12.20 -4.51 -12.54
N GLU A 258 11.55 -5.18 -13.50
CA GLU A 258 11.97 -5.16 -14.90
C GLU A 258 12.00 -3.74 -15.45
N GLY A 259 10.94 -2.96 -15.20
CA GLY A 259 10.89 -1.59 -15.69
C GLY A 259 11.88 -0.65 -15.00
N CYS A 260 12.29 -0.90 -13.76
CA CYS A 260 13.40 -0.18 -13.13
C CYS A 260 14.73 -0.53 -13.81
N VAL A 261 15.00 -1.82 -14.07
CA VAL A 261 16.23 -2.24 -14.75
C VAL A 261 16.27 -1.72 -16.19
N GLU A 262 15.16 -1.80 -16.92
CA GLU A 262 15.03 -1.27 -18.27
C GLU A 262 15.18 0.25 -18.29
N GLY A 263 14.50 0.97 -17.39
CA GLY A 263 14.60 2.43 -17.26
C GLY A 263 16.02 2.89 -16.92
N TYR A 264 16.72 2.15 -16.05
CA TYR A 264 18.11 2.40 -15.69
C TYR A 264 19.06 2.24 -16.89
N LEU A 265 18.84 1.21 -17.72
CA LEU A 265 19.70 0.89 -18.87
C LEU A 265 19.40 1.75 -20.11
N ASN A 266 18.13 2.04 -20.38
CA ASN A 266 17.72 2.78 -21.58
C ASN A 266 17.81 4.31 -21.41
N CYS A 267 18.19 4.82 -20.23
CA CYS A 267 18.35 6.24 -19.97
C CYS A 267 17.11 7.05 -20.39
N VAL A 268 15.91 6.52 -20.14
CA VAL A 268 14.68 7.17 -20.59
C VAL A 268 14.61 8.55 -19.94
N GLU A 269 14.67 9.58 -20.77
CA GLU A 269 14.59 10.98 -20.38
C GLU A 269 13.22 11.21 -19.72
N TYR A 270 13.17 11.23 -18.39
CA TYR A 270 12.00 11.80 -17.72
C TYR A 270 12.05 13.31 -17.99
N GLU A 271 11.05 13.78 -18.72
CA GLU A 271 10.90 15.20 -19.02
C GLU A 271 10.90 16.00 -17.71
N ARG A 272 11.79 16.99 -17.64
CA ARG A 272 12.05 17.83 -16.49
C ARG A 272 10.77 18.53 -16.00
N ILE A 273 10.16 18.03 -14.93
CA ILE A 273 9.21 18.83 -14.16
C ILE A 273 10.01 19.55 -13.04
N PRO A 274 9.98 20.88 -12.98
CA PRO A 274 10.81 21.65 -12.06
C PRO A 274 10.54 21.26 -10.61
N SER A 275 11.63 21.13 -9.86
CA SER A 275 11.72 20.77 -8.44
C SER A 275 10.95 21.73 -7.53
N LYS A 276 9.61 21.60 -7.49
CA LYS A 276 8.85 21.79 -6.26
C LYS A 276 8.82 20.45 -5.55
N ILE A 277 9.81 20.33 -4.69
CA ILE A 277 10.05 19.26 -3.74
C ILE A 277 8.73 18.84 -3.08
N LEU A 278 8.46 17.53 -3.10
CA LEU A 278 7.44 16.81 -2.32
C LEU A 278 5.97 16.81 -2.75
N THR A 279 5.62 17.21 -3.97
CA THR A 279 4.31 16.83 -4.56
C THR A 279 4.53 16.26 -5.95
N TYR A 280 5.25 15.14 -6.03
CA TYR A 280 5.25 14.38 -7.26
C TYR A 280 3.80 13.93 -7.50
N GLN A 281 3.23 14.37 -8.62
CA GLN A 281 2.12 13.70 -9.29
C GLN A 281 2.64 12.38 -9.86
N ALA A 282 3.10 11.52 -8.94
CA ALA A 282 3.61 10.17 -9.12
C ALA A 282 2.52 9.17 -9.49
N SER A 283 1.28 9.65 -9.56
CA SER A 283 0.10 8.82 -9.72
C SER A 283 0.11 8.04 -11.04
N ASP A 284 0.84 8.54 -12.04
CA ASP A 284 0.69 8.10 -13.42
C ASP A 284 1.89 7.29 -13.95
N ASP A 285 3.01 7.19 -13.21
CA ASP A 285 4.11 6.30 -13.60
C ASP A 285 3.77 4.84 -13.24
N PRO A 286 3.62 3.95 -14.25
CA PRO A 286 3.33 2.53 -14.00
C PRO A 286 4.37 1.85 -13.10
N LEU A 287 5.64 2.28 -13.14
CA LEU A 287 6.74 1.71 -12.34
C LEU A 287 6.55 1.99 -10.87
N TYR A 288 6.22 3.25 -10.53
CA TYR A 288 5.99 3.70 -9.17
C TYR A 288 4.77 3.03 -8.55
N ARG A 289 3.66 2.93 -9.30
CA ARG A 289 2.40 2.33 -8.83
C ARG A 289 2.56 0.86 -8.46
N GLY A 290 3.40 0.13 -9.18
CA GLY A 290 3.58 -1.31 -8.98
C GLY A 290 4.12 -1.65 -7.59
N TYR A 291 5.36 -1.27 -7.27
CA TYR A 291 5.96 -1.58 -5.97
C TYR A 291 5.30 -0.80 -4.81
N ARG A 292 4.78 0.42 -5.03
CA ARG A 292 4.08 1.19 -4.00
C ARG A 292 2.85 0.46 -3.47
N SER A 293 2.11 -0.21 -4.35
CA SER A 293 0.93 -0.99 -3.95
C SER A 293 1.25 -2.09 -2.92
N ALA A 294 2.42 -2.73 -3.04
CA ALA A 294 2.88 -3.76 -2.09
C ALA A 294 3.43 -3.16 -0.77
N VAL A 295 3.98 -1.94 -0.82
CA VAL A 295 4.49 -1.25 0.36
C VAL A 295 3.36 -0.69 1.23
N GLU A 296 2.35 -0.09 0.60
CA GLU A 296 1.22 0.55 1.29
C GLU A 296 0.11 -0.43 1.70
N SER A 297 0.12 -1.67 1.19
CA SER A 297 -0.95 -2.66 1.45
C SER A 297 -1.00 -3.22 2.87
N THR A 298 -0.01 -2.94 3.74
CA THR A 298 0.11 -3.54 5.09
C THR A 298 -1.19 -3.43 5.91
N SER A 299 -1.75 -2.23 6.01
CA SER A 299 -2.97 -2.00 6.80
C SER A 299 -4.20 -2.68 6.18
N GLN A 300 -4.25 -2.77 4.86
CA GLN A 300 -5.33 -3.44 4.13
C GLN A 300 -5.22 -4.96 4.29
N GLU A 301 -4.02 -5.52 4.21
CA GLU A 301 -3.75 -6.96 4.42
C GLU A 301 -4.11 -7.40 5.83
N ASP A 302 -3.69 -6.65 6.85
CA ASP A 302 -4.00 -6.93 8.25
C ASP A 302 -5.52 -6.87 8.51
N ALA A 303 -6.21 -5.87 7.94
CA ALA A 303 -7.66 -5.77 8.04
C ALA A 303 -8.36 -6.96 7.38
N LEU A 304 -8.01 -7.29 6.14
CA LEU A 304 -8.59 -8.42 5.41
C LEU A 304 -8.32 -9.75 6.13
N MET A 305 -7.10 -9.97 6.62
CA MET A 305 -6.74 -11.16 7.39
C MET A 305 -7.57 -11.26 8.66
N SER A 306 -7.74 -10.16 9.41
CA SER A 306 -8.52 -10.15 10.64
C SER A 306 -10.00 -10.50 10.42
N PHE A 307 -10.53 -10.23 9.22
CA PHE A 307 -11.90 -10.61 8.83
C PHE A 307 -11.96 -12.03 8.27
N ALA A 308 -10.99 -12.44 7.48
CA ALA A 308 -10.93 -13.76 6.83
C ALA A 308 -10.93 -14.92 7.83
N VAL A 309 -10.35 -14.74 9.02
CA VAL A 309 -10.36 -15.74 10.10
C VAL A 309 -11.78 -16.06 10.61
N TRP A 310 -12.73 -15.13 10.47
CA TRP A 310 -14.13 -15.34 10.87
C TRP A 310 -14.98 -16.03 9.81
N GLU A 311 -14.44 -16.21 8.59
CA GLU A 311 -15.21 -16.72 7.47
C GLU A 311 -15.38 -18.24 7.57
N PRO A 312 -16.58 -18.78 7.33
CA PRO A 312 -16.75 -20.22 7.17
C PRO A 312 -15.94 -20.75 5.98
N PRO A 313 -15.59 -22.06 5.96
CA PRO A 313 -14.94 -22.67 4.82
C PRO A 313 -15.74 -22.46 3.53
N HIS A 314 -15.07 -21.95 2.49
CA HIS A 314 -15.73 -21.56 1.25
C HIS A 314 -14.82 -21.78 0.02
N GLY A 315 -15.44 -22.07 -1.12
CA GLY A 315 -14.73 -22.16 -2.40
C GLY A 315 -13.53 -23.13 -2.37
N PRO A 316 -12.32 -22.67 -2.79
CA PRO A 316 -11.07 -23.44 -2.68
C PRO A 316 -10.56 -23.60 -1.24
N TYR A 317 -10.97 -22.73 -0.32
CA TYR A 317 -10.49 -22.64 1.05
C TYR A 317 -11.35 -23.51 1.99
N LYS A 318 -11.24 -24.84 1.83
CA LYS A 318 -12.16 -25.82 2.44
C LYS A 318 -11.84 -26.23 3.88
N SER A 319 -10.73 -25.76 4.45
CA SER A 319 -10.35 -26.09 5.83
C SER A 319 -10.82 -25.04 6.83
N CYS A 320 -11.40 -25.48 7.95
CA CYS A 320 -11.64 -24.62 9.10
C CYS A 320 -10.29 -24.11 9.64
N GLY A 321 -10.16 -22.80 9.88
CA GLY A 321 -8.89 -22.21 10.31
C GLY A 321 -7.82 -22.18 9.22
N TYR A 322 -8.20 -21.89 7.97
CA TYR A 322 -7.27 -21.71 6.86
C TYR A 322 -6.16 -20.68 7.20
N PRO A 323 -4.90 -20.87 6.74
CA PRO A 323 -3.74 -20.11 7.22
C PRO A 323 -3.64 -18.69 6.62
N TRP A 324 -4.60 -17.82 6.89
CA TRP A 324 -4.61 -16.43 6.42
C TRP A 324 -3.43 -15.60 6.94
N SER A 325 -2.88 -15.93 8.12
CA SER A 325 -1.67 -15.27 8.65
C SER A 325 -0.44 -15.52 7.79
N ASN A 326 -0.34 -16.68 7.15
CA ASN A 326 0.76 -17.01 6.24
C ASN A 326 0.72 -16.16 4.97
N TYR A 327 -0.45 -15.72 4.50
CA TYR A 327 -0.54 -14.76 3.38
C TYR A 327 0.10 -13.41 3.75
N VAL A 328 -0.15 -12.92 4.97
CA VAL A 328 0.47 -11.67 5.46
C VAL A 328 1.98 -11.85 5.64
N LYS A 329 2.44 -13.03 6.09
CA LYS A 329 3.86 -13.35 6.19
C LYS A 329 4.55 -13.31 4.82
N VAL A 330 3.97 -13.95 3.81
CA VAL A 330 4.46 -13.93 2.42
C VAL A 330 4.48 -12.51 1.86
N SER A 331 3.41 -11.73 2.08
CA SER A 331 3.37 -10.33 1.64
C SER A 331 4.40 -9.47 2.39
N GLY A 332 4.67 -9.76 3.66
CA GLY A 332 5.76 -9.19 4.44
C GLY A 332 7.13 -9.40 3.79
N SER A 333 7.45 -10.65 3.41
CA SER A 333 8.69 -10.95 2.68
C SER A 333 8.73 -10.23 1.33
N LEU A 334 7.62 -10.21 0.57
CA LEU A 334 7.52 -9.49 -0.70
C LEU A 334 7.79 -7.99 -0.54
N ARG A 335 7.31 -7.38 0.55
CA ARG A 335 7.52 -5.97 0.85
C ARG A 335 8.99 -5.63 1.04
N HIS A 336 9.76 -6.52 1.66
CA HIS A 336 11.20 -6.35 1.77
C HIS A 336 11.89 -6.35 0.39
N CYS A 337 11.40 -7.12 -0.57
CA CYS A 337 11.84 -7.03 -1.96
C CYS A 337 11.36 -5.74 -2.64
N ALA A 338 10.12 -5.30 -2.38
CA ALA A 338 9.59 -4.05 -2.91
C ALA A 338 10.37 -2.81 -2.42
N PHE A 339 10.91 -2.81 -1.20
CA PHE A 339 11.80 -1.75 -0.73
C PHE A 339 13.10 -1.66 -1.55
N MET A 340 13.63 -2.80 -2.00
CA MET A 340 14.81 -2.81 -2.89
C MET A 340 14.47 -2.23 -4.25
N VAL A 341 13.30 -2.58 -4.82
CA VAL A 341 12.81 -2.00 -6.07
C VAL A 341 12.58 -0.50 -5.94
N MET A 342 12.05 -0.04 -4.80
CA MET A 342 11.92 1.39 -4.51
C MET A 342 13.28 2.10 -4.46
N ALA A 343 14.30 1.47 -3.88
CA ALA A 343 15.66 2.01 -3.86
C ALA A 343 16.28 2.05 -5.27
N LEU A 344 16.07 1.00 -6.09
CA LEU A 344 16.48 0.97 -7.50
C LEU A 344 15.82 2.09 -8.30
N HIS A 345 14.53 2.35 -8.08
CA HIS A 345 13.85 3.48 -8.70
C HIS A 345 14.44 4.82 -8.23
N GLY A 346 14.81 4.93 -6.95
CA GLY A 346 15.55 6.08 -6.42
C GLY A 346 16.87 6.35 -7.15
N CYS A 347 17.63 5.29 -7.47
CA CYS A 347 18.86 5.40 -8.27
C CYS A 347 18.58 6.00 -9.66
N ILE A 348 17.52 5.55 -10.34
CA ILE A 348 17.10 6.07 -11.65
C ILE A 348 16.80 7.57 -11.57
N LEU A 349 15.98 7.99 -10.60
CA LEU A 349 15.60 9.40 -10.42
C LEU A 349 16.81 10.28 -10.08
N SER A 350 17.72 9.79 -9.22
CA SER A 350 18.94 10.51 -8.85
C SER A 350 19.88 10.71 -10.03
N GLU A 351 19.98 9.72 -10.92
CA GLU A 351 20.80 9.79 -12.13
C GLU A 351 20.16 10.65 -13.21
N ILE A 352 18.84 10.62 -13.41
CA ILE A 352 18.15 11.50 -14.37
C ILE A 352 18.37 12.98 -14.00
N GLN A 353 18.32 13.29 -12.70
CA GLN A 353 18.58 14.64 -12.22
C GLN A 353 20.03 15.08 -12.49
N LEU A 354 20.96 14.14 -12.53
CA LEU A 354 22.38 14.34 -12.79
C LEU A 354 22.71 14.34 -14.31
N PHE A 355 21.99 13.55 -15.12
CA PHE A 355 22.15 13.42 -16.58
C PHE A 355 21.74 14.69 -17.35
N ASN A 356 20.83 15.51 -16.81
CA ASN A 356 20.56 16.85 -17.32
C ASN A 356 21.83 17.76 -17.30
N ALA A 357 22.92 17.30 -16.67
CA ALA A 357 24.28 17.80 -16.80
C ALA A 357 25.18 16.76 -17.51
N GLN A 358 24.99 16.56 -18.81
CA GLN A 358 26.03 16.14 -19.78
C GLN A 358 26.94 14.90 -19.41
N ALA A 359 26.40 13.66 -19.55
CA ALA A 359 27.09 12.33 -19.77
C ALA A 359 27.80 11.61 -18.57
N PRO A 360 28.03 10.25 -18.57
CA PRO A 360 28.02 9.26 -19.68
C PRO A 360 27.19 7.94 -19.48
N ALA A 361 26.58 7.42 -20.56
CA ALA A 361 25.83 6.14 -20.59
C ALA A 361 26.69 4.88 -20.83
N GLU A 362 27.98 5.05 -21.14
CA GLU A 362 28.83 3.98 -21.66
C GLU A 362 29.18 2.90 -20.62
N ARG A 363 29.35 3.25 -19.34
CA ARG A 363 29.67 2.29 -18.26
C ARG A 363 28.52 1.34 -17.98
N ARG A 364 27.27 1.80 -18.04
CA ARG A 364 26.08 0.96 -17.89
C ARG A 364 25.97 -0.08 -18.99
N GLN A 365 26.33 0.31 -20.21
CA GLN A 365 26.29 -0.60 -21.36
C GLN A 365 27.23 -1.80 -21.17
N VAL A 366 28.35 -1.62 -20.44
CA VAL A 366 29.26 -2.73 -20.10
C VAL A 366 28.56 -3.80 -19.26
N PHE A 367 27.68 -3.43 -18.33
CA PHE A 367 26.96 -4.35 -17.43
C PHE A 367 25.52 -4.65 -17.87
N ARG A 368 25.11 -4.17 -19.04
CA ARG A 368 23.72 -4.22 -19.51
C ARG A 368 23.15 -5.64 -19.51
N GLN A 369 23.90 -6.59 -20.05
CA GLN A 369 23.45 -7.97 -20.18
C GLN A 369 23.20 -8.61 -18.81
N GLU A 370 24.12 -8.39 -17.86
CA GLU A 370 24.07 -8.99 -16.53
C GLU A 370 22.99 -8.33 -15.66
N LEU A 371 22.89 -7.00 -15.67
CA LEU A 371 21.83 -6.27 -14.97
C LEU A 371 20.45 -6.66 -15.49
N GLN A 372 20.30 -6.76 -16.82
CA GLN A 372 19.06 -7.18 -17.46
C GLN A 372 18.70 -8.63 -17.15
N ARG A 373 19.68 -9.55 -17.17
CA ARG A 373 19.47 -10.97 -16.83
C ARG A 373 19.00 -11.12 -15.39
N VAL A 374 19.66 -10.46 -14.43
CA VAL A 374 19.26 -10.51 -13.01
C VAL A 374 17.85 -9.94 -12.81
N GLY A 375 17.54 -8.81 -13.43
CA GLY A 375 16.19 -8.22 -13.37
C GLY A 375 15.10 -9.12 -13.94
N ALA A 376 15.35 -9.74 -15.11
CA ALA A 376 14.41 -10.61 -15.79
C ALA A 376 14.19 -11.94 -15.04
N GLU A 377 15.26 -12.61 -14.60
CA GLU A 377 15.15 -13.85 -13.82
C GLU A 377 14.52 -13.59 -12.44
N GLY A 378 14.87 -12.48 -11.78
CA GLY A 378 14.22 -12.06 -10.53
C GLY A 378 12.72 -11.80 -10.69
N ALA A 379 12.31 -11.11 -11.76
CA ALA A 379 10.91 -10.87 -12.05
C ALA A 379 10.15 -12.15 -12.44
N LYS A 380 10.79 -13.06 -13.15
CA LYS A 380 10.25 -14.39 -13.49
C LYS A 380 9.96 -15.21 -12.24
N VAL A 381 10.86 -15.21 -11.24
CA VAL A 381 10.61 -15.84 -9.93
C VAL A 381 9.37 -15.24 -9.26
N LEU A 382 9.29 -13.91 -9.16
CA LEU A 382 8.13 -13.24 -8.56
C LEU A 382 6.81 -13.54 -9.30
N ARG A 383 6.83 -13.57 -10.63
CA ARG A 383 5.64 -13.94 -11.43
C ARG A 383 5.26 -15.39 -11.25
N LEU A 384 6.24 -16.29 -11.20
CA LEU A 384 5.99 -17.71 -10.96
C LEU A 384 5.31 -17.90 -9.60
N LEU A 385 5.87 -17.31 -8.54
CA LEU A 385 5.29 -17.34 -7.20
C LEU A 385 3.89 -16.71 -7.17
N GLY A 386 3.71 -15.55 -7.78
CA GLY A 386 2.40 -14.88 -7.89
C GLY A 386 1.35 -15.74 -8.61
N ASN A 387 1.72 -16.41 -9.69
CA ASN A 387 0.84 -17.34 -10.42
C ASN A 387 0.54 -18.61 -9.61
N LYS A 388 1.52 -19.15 -8.88
CA LYS A 388 1.34 -20.31 -8.00
C LYS A 388 0.44 -19.98 -6.81
N ILE A 389 0.55 -18.79 -6.22
CA ILE A 389 -0.40 -18.28 -5.22
C ILE A 389 -1.79 -18.21 -5.86
N LYS A 390 -1.93 -17.53 -7.00
CA LYS A 390 -3.21 -17.35 -7.70
C LYS A 390 -3.92 -18.67 -8.03
N ASN A 391 -3.16 -19.70 -8.40
CA ASN A 391 -3.69 -21.00 -8.77
C ASN A 391 -3.80 -21.98 -7.59
N LEU A 392 -3.29 -21.62 -6.40
CA LEU A 392 -3.19 -22.48 -5.22
C LEU A 392 -2.43 -23.78 -5.50
N GLU A 393 -1.25 -23.65 -6.11
CA GLU A 393 -0.37 -24.76 -6.50
C GLU A 393 0.96 -24.70 -5.76
N LYS A 394 1.51 -25.85 -5.35
CA LYS A 394 2.85 -25.92 -4.75
C LYS A 394 3.96 -25.67 -5.78
N LEU A 395 5.15 -25.36 -5.27
CA LEU A 395 6.37 -25.36 -6.09
C LEU A 395 6.71 -26.80 -6.53
N GLY A 396 7.27 -26.92 -7.74
CA GLY A 396 7.80 -28.19 -8.23
C GLY A 396 9.12 -28.57 -7.55
N PRO A 397 9.67 -29.75 -7.86
CA PRO A 397 10.94 -30.21 -7.30
C PRO A 397 12.16 -29.42 -7.81
N VAL A 398 11.98 -28.60 -8.84
CA VAL A 398 13.05 -27.78 -9.44
C VAL A 398 13.29 -26.54 -8.58
N ASP A 399 14.56 -26.28 -8.27
CA ASP A 399 14.96 -25.07 -7.57
C ASP A 399 14.70 -23.83 -8.45
N VAL A 400 13.72 -23.03 -8.02
CA VAL A 400 13.28 -21.81 -8.71
C VAL A 400 14.34 -20.70 -8.61
N LEU A 401 15.22 -20.75 -7.61
CA LEU A 401 16.21 -19.71 -7.36
C LEU A 401 17.54 -19.92 -8.10
N TYR A 402 17.76 -21.13 -8.64
CA TYR A 402 19.01 -21.49 -9.32
C TYR A 402 19.40 -20.48 -10.42
N GLU A 403 18.51 -20.21 -11.36
CA GLU A 403 18.77 -19.30 -12.50
C GLU A 403 19.05 -17.86 -12.07
N VAL A 404 18.34 -17.36 -11.06
CA VAL A 404 18.52 -15.98 -10.57
C VAL A 404 19.79 -15.86 -9.71
N HIS A 405 20.17 -16.90 -8.96
CA HIS A 405 21.43 -16.96 -8.24
C HIS A 405 22.62 -17.02 -9.19
N GLU A 406 22.54 -17.84 -10.26
CA GLU A 406 23.58 -17.90 -11.29
C GLU A 406 23.75 -16.53 -11.99
N ALA A 407 22.64 -15.88 -12.37
CA ALA A 407 22.69 -14.55 -12.97
C ALA A 407 23.31 -13.50 -12.02
N ALA A 408 23.01 -13.57 -10.72
CA ALA A 408 23.58 -12.66 -9.72
C ALA A 408 25.08 -12.90 -9.52
N GLU A 409 25.52 -14.16 -9.53
CA GLU A 409 26.93 -14.53 -9.43
C GLU A 409 27.72 -14.05 -10.65
N GLU A 410 27.16 -14.18 -11.87
CA GLU A 410 27.76 -13.63 -13.08
C GLU A 410 27.88 -12.10 -13.03
N LEU A 411 26.85 -11.40 -12.54
CA LEU A 411 26.90 -9.96 -12.32
C LEU A 411 28.03 -9.60 -11.35
N GLN A 412 28.14 -10.32 -10.23
CA GLN A 412 29.18 -10.07 -9.23
C GLN A 412 30.60 -10.35 -9.79
N LYS A 413 30.79 -11.45 -10.52
CA LYS A 413 32.05 -11.77 -11.22
C LYS A 413 32.42 -10.70 -12.24
N LYS A 414 31.44 -10.14 -12.95
CA LYS A 414 31.70 -9.06 -13.91
C LYS A 414 32.06 -7.76 -13.21
N VAL A 415 31.38 -7.42 -12.12
CA VAL A 415 31.70 -6.27 -11.27
C VAL A 415 33.14 -6.37 -10.75
N ASP A 416 33.55 -7.55 -10.30
CA ASP A 416 34.92 -7.79 -9.84
C ASP A 416 35.95 -7.63 -10.97
N LYS A 417 35.73 -8.30 -12.12
CA LYS A 417 36.60 -8.22 -13.30
C LYS A 417 36.71 -6.80 -13.89
N LYS A 418 35.67 -5.99 -13.73
CA LYS A 418 35.56 -4.62 -14.25
C LYS A 418 35.59 -3.57 -13.14
N SER A 419 36.10 -3.92 -11.96
CA SER A 419 36.20 -3.04 -10.79
C SER A 419 36.96 -1.75 -11.07
N TYR A 420 37.93 -1.79 -11.99
CA TYR A 420 38.66 -0.61 -12.48
C TYR A 420 37.76 0.46 -13.14
N LEU A 421 36.54 0.12 -13.58
CA LEU A 421 35.55 1.09 -14.10
C LEU A 421 34.74 1.78 -12.99
N LEU A 422 34.77 1.22 -11.78
CA LEU A 422 34.04 1.71 -10.61
C LEU A 422 34.95 2.51 -9.66
N VAL A 423 36.26 2.28 -9.72
CA VAL A 423 37.26 2.96 -8.90
C VAL A 423 38.04 3.95 -9.76
N ASN A 424 38.02 5.23 -9.38
CA ASN A 424 38.88 6.23 -10.03
C ASN A 424 40.33 6.02 -9.55
N ALA A 425 41.18 5.47 -10.41
CA ALA A 425 42.59 5.22 -10.11
C ALA A 425 43.36 6.51 -9.77
N GLU A 426 42.95 7.66 -10.34
CA GLU A 426 43.58 8.96 -10.07
C GLU A 426 43.35 9.45 -8.62
N CYS A 427 42.29 9.00 -7.94
CA CYS A 427 42.05 9.36 -6.54
C CYS A 427 42.95 8.59 -5.56
N TRP A 428 43.62 7.53 -6.02
CA TRP A 428 44.57 6.74 -5.21
C TRP A 428 46.03 7.14 -5.44
N GLU A 429 46.34 7.93 -6.48
CA GLU A 429 47.67 8.53 -6.68
C GLU A 429 47.90 9.72 -5.73
N ILE A 430 47.93 9.46 -4.42
CA ILE A 430 48.53 10.38 -3.45
C ILE A 430 50.05 10.15 -3.50
N GLY A 431 50.73 10.69 -4.52
CA GLY A 431 52.20 10.64 -4.54
C GLY A 431 52.89 11.18 -5.79
N SER A 432 52.29 11.08 -6.97
CA SER A 432 52.93 11.47 -8.23
C SER A 432 52.53 12.89 -8.64
N ARG A 433 52.93 13.89 -7.83
CA ARG A 433 52.90 15.27 -8.32
C ARG A 433 54.17 15.51 -9.14
N GLU A 434 53.98 15.75 -10.44
CA GLU A 434 55.00 16.07 -11.43
C GLU A 434 56.05 17.05 -10.88
N LYS A 435 57.32 16.67 -10.97
CA LYS A 435 58.44 17.55 -10.67
C LYS A 435 58.71 18.39 -11.92
N ASP A 436 58.50 19.68 -11.76
CA ASP A 436 58.73 20.74 -12.74
C ASP A 436 60.11 20.63 -13.42
N MET A 437 60.13 20.90 -14.72
CA MET A 437 61.32 20.83 -15.58
C MET A 437 62.31 21.96 -15.23
N GLY A 438 63.52 21.58 -14.83
CA GLY A 438 64.70 22.46 -14.75
C GLY A 438 65.86 21.86 -15.55
N GLU A 439 66.49 22.69 -16.38
CA GLU A 439 67.44 22.39 -17.46
C GLU A 439 68.69 21.54 -17.10
N PRO A 440 69.36 20.91 -18.11
CA PRO A 440 70.45 19.96 -17.92
C PRO A 440 71.84 20.60 -18.03
N GLN A 441 72.81 20.14 -17.22
CA GLN A 441 74.24 20.27 -17.54
C GLN A 441 75.15 19.26 -16.79
N ASP A 442 75.84 18.47 -17.61
CA ASP A 442 77.23 18.00 -17.55
C ASP A 442 77.76 16.97 -16.52
N MET A 443 77.99 15.77 -17.08
CA MET A 443 79.26 15.00 -17.19
C MET A 443 79.89 14.23 -15.99
N LEU A 444 79.93 12.89 -16.17
CA LEU A 444 81.05 11.91 -16.03
C LEU A 444 81.67 11.72 -14.60
N THR A 445 82.02 10.54 -14.05
CA THR A 445 82.37 9.16 -14.52
C THR A 445 82.71 8.27 -13.30
N PHE A 446 82.59 6.92 -13.43
CA PHE A 446 83.29 5.79 -12.73
C PHE A 446 83.25 5.70 -11.17
N ASP A 447 83.24 4.57 -10.45
CA ASP A 447 83.25 3.10 -10.66
C ASP A 447 82.84 2.43 -9.32
N ASP A 448 82.38 1.17 -9.40
CA ASP A 448 82.43 0.03 -8.46
C ASP A 448 82.48 0.20 -6.91
N ASP A 449 81.54 -0.45 -6.19
CA ASP A 449 81.80 -1.70 -5.46
C ASP A 449 80.57 -2.22 -4.69
N GLU A 450 80.40 -3.54 -4.70
CA GLU A 450 79.36 -4.31 -4.01
C GLU A 450 79.54 -4.30 -2.49
N GLU A 451 78.44 -4.20 -1.71
CA GLU A 451 78.14 -5.19 -0.65
C GLU A 451 76.73 -5.04 -0.06
N ASN A 452 76.02 -6.18 -0.04
CA ASN A 452 74.82 -6.55 0.70
C ASN A 452 74.27 -5.57 1.76
N GLN A 453 73.05 -5.07 1.52
CA GLN A 453 72.09 -4.90 2.61
C GLN A 453 70.65 -5.14 2.13
N PHE A 454 70.01 -6.16 2.73
CA PHE A 454 68.58 -6.41 2.68
C PHE A 454 67.81 -5.10 2.93
N VAL A 455 67.07 -4.60 1.94
CA VAL A 455 66.06 -3.55 2.16
C VAL A 455 64.69 -4.21 2.22
N GLU A 456 64.29 -4.48 3.45
CA GLU A 456 62.94 -4.77 3.91
C GLU A 456 61.96 -3.75 3.30
N TYR A 457 61.09 -4.20 2.38
CA TYR A 457 60.00 -3.36 1.85
C TYR A 457 58.93 -3.24 2.94
N LYS A 458 59.12 -2.30 3.86
CA LYS A 458 58.13 -1.96 4.90
C LYS A 458 57.04 -1.10 4.28
N ALA A 459 55.88 -1.71 4.04
CA ALA A 459 54.65 -1.00 3.75
C ALA A 459 54.27 -0.14 4.97
N HIS A 460 54.45 1.18 4.87
CA HIS A 460 53.98 2.13 5.88
C HIS A 460 52.48 2.38 5.70
N SER A 461 51.66 1.40 6.09
CA SER A 461 50.23 1.56 6.33
C SER A 461 49.99 1.78 7.82
N GLU A 462 50.42 2.93 8.35
CA GLU A 462 50.04 3.37 9.70
C GLU A 462 49.49 4.81 9.63
N ALA A 463 48.19 4.93 9.35
CA ALA A 463 47.46 6.16 9.59
C ALA A 463 47.21 6.30 11.10
N LEU A 464 48.20 6.84 11.82
CA LEU A 464 48.10 7.16 13.24
C LEU A 464 47.21 8.43 13.38
N LEU A 465 45.98 8.24 13.85
CA LEU A 465 45.04 9.33 14.17
C LEU A 465 45.61 10.20 15.30
N ASN A 466 46.22 11.32 14.94
CA ASN A 466 46.69 12.33 15.91
C ASN A 466 45.51 13.18 16.39
N LEU A 467 44.78 12.69 17.41
CA LEU A 467 43.82 13.48 18.19
C LEU A 467 44.57 14.45 19.11
N ARG A 468 45.10 15.55 18.58
CA ARG A 468 45.58 16.66 19.44
C ARG A 468 45.65 18.01 18.74
N SER A 469 44.50 18.67 18.59
CA SER A 469 44.38 20.15 18.61
C SER A 469 42.91 20.60 18.60
N LEU A 470 42.16 20.27 19.65
CA LEU A 470 40.96 21.03 19.99
C LEU A 470 41.38 22.25 20.82
N THR A 471 41.46 23.41 20.19
CA THR A 471 41.58 24.69 20.91
C THR A 471 40.21 25.04 21.47
N ILE A 472 40.04 24.79 22.77
CA ILE A 472 38.87 25.19 23.57
C ILE A 472 39.03 26.65 23.98
N PRO A 473 38.10 27.58 23.66
CA PRO A 473 38.04 28.87 24.32
C PRO A 473 37.25 28.72 25.64
N LYS A 474 37.96 28.76 26.76
CA LYS A 474 37.48 29.24 28.07
C LYS A 474 37.84 30.75 28.13
N SER A 475 37.09 31.72 28.64
CA SER A 475 35.98 31.80 29.59
C SER A 475 35.79 33.32 29.96
N TRP A 476 34.64 33.85 30.40
CA TRP A 476 34.26 34.08 31.82
C TRP A 476 32.87 34.73 31.92
N ASP A 477 32.16 34.35 32.99
CA ASP A 477 30.94 34.94 33.56
C ASP A 477 31.11 36.40 34.01
N ASP A 478 30.03 37.20 33.97
CA ASP A 478 29.46 37.79 35.21
C ASP A 478 28.11 38.53 35.00
N ARG A 479 27.15 38.15 35.87
CA ARG A 479 26.06 38.95 36.51
C ARG A 479 24.76 39.34 35.77
N VAL A 480 23.65 38.93 36.39
CA VAL A 480 22.26 39.42 36.22
C VAL A 480 21.93 40.40 37.37
N PRO A 481 21.11 41.45 37.14
CA PRO A 481 19.81 41.58 37.82
C PRO A 481 18.67 42.11 36.89
N PRO A 482 17.39 42.14 37.34
CA PRO A 482 16.24 41.75 36.52
C PRO A 482 15.33 42.89 36.03
N GLY A 483 14.49 42.61 35.02
CA GLY A 483 13.19 43.28 34.86
C GLY A 483 12.64 43.45 33.44
N VAL A 484 11.44 42.87 33.24
CA VAL A 484 10.32 43.34 32.40
C VAL A 484 10.27 42.96 30.89
N ALA A 485 9.36 42.00 30.63
CA ALA A 485 8.42 41.82 29.50
C ALA A 485 8.89 42.03 28.04
N SER A 486 8.74 41.00 27.20
CA SER A 486 7.60 40.84 26.25
C SER A 486 7.82 39.73 25.19
N GLN A 487 6.79 38.88 25.05
CA GLN A 487 6.26 38.16 23.87
C GLN A 487 7.18 37.40 22.87
N ASP A 488 6.93 36.09 22.79
CA ASP A 488 7.22 35.10 21.71
C ASP A 488 6.65 35.50 20.31
N PRO A 489 6.97 34.80 19.17
CA PRO A 489 7.65 33.49 19.04
C PRO A 489 8.76 33.37 17.98
N ALA A 490 9.49 32.27 18.12
CA ALA A 490 10.53 31.73 17.28
C ALA A 490 10.09 31.33 15.86
N TYR A 491 10.77 31.85 14.83
CA TYR A 491 11.00 31.14 13.57
C TYR A 491 12.32 30.39 13.69
N ALA A 492 12.23 29.06 13.79
CA ALA A 492 13.38 28.17 13.80
C ALA A 492 14.12 28.26 12.45
N LYS A 493 15.39 28.64 12.56
CA LYS A 493 16.34 28.85 11.47
C LYS A 493 16.57 27.54 10.72
N GLN A 494 16.08 27.49 9.49
CA GLN A 494 16.40 26.49 8.48
C GLN A 494 17.93 26.36 8.39
N THR A 495 18.46 25.16 8.63
CA THR A 495 19.87 24.83 8.42
C THR A 495 20.15 24.90 6.92
N SER A 496 20.71 26.03 6.49
CA SER A 496 21.22 26.20 5.13
C SER A 496 22.37 25.23 4.89
N TRP A 497 22.22 24.36 3.89
CA TRP A 497 23.33 23.64 3.26
C TRP A 497 24.43 24.63 2.83
N PRO A 498 25.70 24.20 2.72
CA PRO A 498 26.80 25.12 2.44
C PRO A 498 26.56 25.87 1.11
N LYS A 499 26.74 27.19 1.13
CA LYS A 499 26.69 28.02 -0.08
C LYS A 499 27.77 27.52 -1.05
N ARG A 500 27.35 27.16 -2.28
CA ARG A 500 28.27 26.97 -3.41
C ARG A 500 29.15 28.21 -3.56
N HIS A 501 30.45 27.99 -3.69
CA HIS A 501 31.43 29.04 -3.92
C HIS A 501 31.13 29.78 -5.24
N SER A 502 31.28 31.09 -5.19
CA SER A 502 31.07 32.03 -6.29
C SER A 502 32.11 31.84 -7.40
N PHE A 503 31.62 31.84 -8.64
CA PHE A 503 32.37 31.77 -9.89
C PHE A 503 33.53 32.77 -9.97
N THR A 504 34.70 32.30 -10.40
CA THR A 504 35.69 33.12 -11.11
C THR A 504 36.28 32.29 -12.24
N ALA A 505 36.28 32.86 -13.45
CA ALA A 505 36.59 32.19 -14.70
C ALA A 505 38.09 31.92 -14.85
N ALA A 506 38.47 30.64 -14.83
CA ALA A 506 39.63 30.08 -15.52
C ALA A 506 39.38 28.57 -15.63
N SER A 507 39.61 27.99 -16.80
CA SER A 507 39.41 26.62 -17.34
C SER A 507 39.64 25.35 -16.47
N LEU A 508 39.35 25.36 -15.17
CA LEU A 508 39.31 24.21 -14.26
C LEU A 508 37.91 23.65 -13.88
N PRO A 509 36.77 24.40 -13.92
CA PRO A 509 35.48 23.90 -13.40
C PRO A 509 34.94 22.68 -14.14
N GLN A 510 35.10 22.64 -15.47
CA GLN A 510 34.58 21.54 -16.29
C GLN A 510 35.25 20.19 -15.99
N ILE A 511 36.53 20.20 -15.59
CA ILE A 511 37.28 18.99 -15.27
C ILE A 511 36.89 18.50 -13.87
N GLU A 512 36.72 19.40 -12.90
CA GLU A 512 36.31 19.03 -11.54
C GLU A 512 34.83 18.57 -11.49
N GLU A 513 33.95 19.23 -12.24
CA GLU A 513 32.55 18.81 -12.41
C GLU A 513 32.48 17.45 -13.13
N SER A 514 33.21 17.24 -14.25
CA SER A 514 33.21 15.95 -14.96
C SER A 514 33.75 14.79 -14.11
N LYS A 515 34.81 14.99 -13.32
CA LYS A 515 35.32 13.98 -12.36
C LYS A 515 34.31 13.67 -11.26
N THR A 516 33.57 14.68 -10.79
CA THR A 516 32.51 14.50 -9.79
C THR A 516 31.32 13.73 -10.37
N PHE A 517 30.95 13.99 -11.62
CA PHE A 517 29.90 13.25 -12.32
C PHE A 517 30.32 11.81 -12.63
N GLU A 518 31.57 11.60 -13.01
CA GLU A 518 32.14 10.29 -13.29
C GLU A 518 32.17 9.40 -12.03
N SER A 519 32.61 9.95 -10.90
CA SER A 519 32.58 9.25 -9.61
C SER A 519 31.15 8.99 -9.11
N ALA A 520 30.23 9.94 -9.30
CA ALA A 520 28.81 9.75 -8.97
C ALA A 520 28.16 8.63 -9.81
N SER A 521 28.49 8.54 -11.10
CA SER A 521 27.98 7.49 -12.01
C SER A 521 28.52 6.10 -11.68
N ALA A 522 29.77 6.01 -11.21
CA ALA A 522 30.36 4.77 -10.74
C ALA A 522 29.71 4.31 -9.43
N LEU A 523 29.47 5.24 -8.51
CA LEU A 523 28.82 4.97 -7.24
C LEU A 523 27.36 4.53 -7.44
N SER A 524 26.61 5.18 -8.34
CA SER A 524 25.23 4.83 -8.62
C SER A 524 25.12 3.47 -9.31
N LEU A 525 26.01 3.13 -10.24
CA LEU A 525 26.09 1.79 -10.86
C LEU A 525 26.44 0.71 -9.83
N ALA A 526 27.42 0.95 -8.97
CA ALA A 526 27.78 0.02 -7.89
C ALA A 526 26.61 -0.16 -6.90
N THR A 527 25.92 0.93 -6.56
CA THR A 527 24.73 0.89 -5.70
C THR A 527 23.61 0.12 -6.37
N PHE A 528 23.34 0.35 -7.65
CA PHE A 528 22.29 -0.34 -8.41
C PHE A 528 22.56 -1.84 -8.51
N ALA A 529 23.79 -2.23 -8.83
CA ALA A 529 24.20 -3.63 -8.87
C ALA A 529 24.10 -4.28 -7.48
N SER A 530 24.55 -3.60 -6.42
CA SER A 530 24.44 -4.08 -5.04
C SER A 530 22.98 -4.30 -4.63
N LEU A 531 22.10 -3.32 -4.88
CA LEU A 531 20.67 -3.42 -4.59
C LEU A 531 19.98 -4.58 -5.34
N LEU A 532 20.39 -4.85 -6.59
CA LEU A 532 19.91 -6.02 -7.35
C LEU A 532 20.39 -7.33 -6.72
N THR A 533 21.67 -7.44 -6.35
CA THR A 533 22.18 -8.66 -5.69
C THR A 533 21.52 -8.90 -4.33
N GLU A 534 21.26 -7.83 -3.56
CA GLU A 534 20.54 -7.93 -2.29
C GLU A 534 19.06 -8.28 -2.50
N PHE A 535 18.41 -7.77 -3.57
CA PHE A 535 17.07 -8.21 -3.96
C PHE A 535 17.03 -9.73 -4.19
N VAL A 536 18.01 -10.29 -4.91
CA VAL A 536 18.11 -11.72 -5.17
C VAL A 536 18.27 -12.51 -3.86
N ALA A 537 19.15 -12.07 -2.96
CA ALA A 537 19.32 -12.72 -1.66
C ALA A 537 18.02 -12.75 -0.83
N ARG A 538 17.16 -11.74 -0.98
CA ARG A 538 15.86 -11.68 -0.28
C ARG A 538 14.78 -12.57 -0.90
N LEU A 539 14.93 -13.02 -2.15
CA LEU A 539 13.97 -13.94 -2.79
C LEU A 539 13.87 -15.27 -2.02
N GLN A 540 14.96 -15.72 -1.38
CA GLN A 540 14.93 -16.91 -0.52
C GLN A 540 13.87 -16.80 0.58
N ASN A 541 13.81 -15.67 1.28
CA ASN A 541 12.82 -15.44 2.34
C ASN A 541 11.37 -15.47 1.83
N ILE A 542 11.16 -15.12 0.56
CA ILE A 542 9.85 -15.20 -0.09
C ILE A 542 9.51 -16.66 -0.41
N VAL A 543 10.46 -17.40 -0.99
CA VAL A 543 10.27 -18.82 -1.33
C VAL A 543 9.98 -19.64 -0.08
N ASP A 544 10.72 -19.43 1.01
CA ASP A 544 10.51 -20.12 2.28
C ASP A 544 9.12 -19.82 2.86
N ALA A 545 8.73 -18.54 2.88
CA ALA A 545 7.41 -18.13 3.33
C ALA A 545 6.28 -18.71 2.46
N PHE A 546 6.51 -18.78 1.14
CA PHE A 546 5.57 -19.38 0.18
C PHE A 546 5.44 -20.88 0.41
N GLN A 547 6.55 -21.61 0.60
CA GLN A 547 6.52 -23.05 0.88
C GLN A 547 5.71 -23.33 2.14
N GLU A 548 5.98 -22.61 3.23
CA GLU A 548 5.21 -22.72 4.47
C GLU A 548 3.71 -22.45 4.26
N LEU A 549 3.37 -21.43 3.46
CA LEU A 549 1.98 -21.13 3.09
C LEU A 549 1.36 -22.28 2.29
N SER A 550 2.08 -22.83 1.32
CA SER A 550 1.59 -23.86 0.41
C SER A 550 1.34 -25.20 1.12
N GLU A 551 2.18 -25.52 2.10
CA GLU A 551 2.05 -26.69 2.97
C GLU A 551 0.86 -26.56 3.91
N LYS A 552 0.81 -25.47 4.68
CA LYS A 552 -0.29 -25.21 5.63
C LYS A 552 -1.63 -25.01 4.92
N GLY A 553 -1.61 -24.42 3.73
CA GLY A 553 -2.78 -24.14 2.91
C GLY A 553 -3.28 -25.33 2.11
N ASN A 554 -2.58 -26.48 2.16
CA ASN A 554 -2.86 -27.67 1.35
C ASN A 554 -3.04 -27.33 -0.14
N PHE A 555 -2.08 -26.58 -0.69
CA PHE A 555 -2.08 -26.25 -2.11
C PHE A 555 -2.00 -27.53 -2.94
N LYS A 556 -2.52 -27.50 -4.16
CA LYS A 556 -2.47 -28.64 -5.07
C LYS A 556 -1.03 -28.94 -5.43
N ASP A 557 -0.67 -30.22 -5.43
CA ASP A 557 0.62 -30.65 -5.97
C ASP A 557 0.68 -30.29 -7.47
N PRO A 558 1.85 -29.91 -8.00
CA PRO A 558 2.01 -29.68 -9.42
C PRO A 558 1.62 -30.96 -10.17
N ILE A 559 0.76 -30.83 -11.18
CA ILE A 559 0.45 -31.95 -12.06
C ILE A 559 1.73 -32.20 -12.86
N ASP A 560 2.47 -33.26 -12.53
CA ASP A 560 3.46 -33.82 -13.42
C ASP A 560 2.74 -34.17 -14.74
N GLU A 561 3.15 -33.56 -15.85
CA GLU A 561 2.74 -34.08 -17.17
C GLU A 561 3.13 -35.57 -17.18
N PRO A 562 2.18 -36.50 -17.41
CA PRO A 562 2.55 -37.90 -17.43
C PRO A 562 3.46 -38.12 -18.64
N VAL A 563 4.72 -38.45 -18.35
CA VAL A 563 5.63 -39.07 -19.32
C VAL A 563 4.84 -40.19 -19.98
N ALA A 564 4.66 -40.09 -21.30
CA ALA A 564 3.87 -41.04 -22.06
C ALA A 564 4.50 -42.45 -21.93
N GLU A 565 3.99 -43.26 -21.01
CA GLU A 565 4.30 -44.68 -20.98
C GLU A 565 3.66 -45.36 -22.21
N PRO A 566 4.36 -46.30 -22.86
CA PRO A 566 3.89 -46.94 -24.07
C PRO A 566 2.66 -47.79 -23.75
N VAL A 567 1.50 -47.33 -24.21
CA VAL A 567 0.22 -48.01 -24.06
C VAL A 567 0.33 -49.45 -24.57
N GLY A 568 0.27 -50.41 -23.63
CA GLY A 568 0.37 -51.84 -23.90
C GLY A 568 -0.70 -52.34 -24.88
N PHE A 569 -0.33 -53.39 -25.63
CA PHE A 569 -1.12 -54.04 -26.68
C PHE A 569 -2.58 -54.35 -26.28
N TRP A 570 -2.81 -54.62 -25.00
CA TRP A 570 -4.13 -54.92 -24.42
C TRP A 570 -5.12 -53.76 -24.52
N THR A 571 -4.68 -52.51 -24.38
CA THR A 571 -5.55 -51.32 -24.45
C THR A 571 -6.01 -51.01 -25.89
N ARG A 572 -5.23 -51.43 -26.89
CA ARG A 572 -5.64 -51.35 -28.31
C ARG A 572 -6.70 -52.39 -28.68
N LEU A 573 -6.66 -53.56 -28.05
CA LEU A 573 -7.62 -54.64 -28.29
C LEU A 573 -9.00 -54.31 -27.73
N VAL A 574 -9.07 -53.72 -26.53
CA VAL A 574 -10.34 -53.29 -25.90
C VAL A 574 -11.02 -52.16 -26.71
N LYS A 575 -10.24 -51.25 -27.31
CA LYS A 575 -10.80 -50.20 -28.19
C LYS A 575 -11.38 -50.74 -29.51
N ARG A 576 -10.85 -51.84 -30.06
CA ARG A 576 -11.41 -52.46 -31.27
C ARG A 576 -12.71 -53.22 -31.02
N VAL A 577 -12.86 -53.85 -29.86
CA VAL A 577 -14.09 -54.61 -29.52
C VAL A 577 -15.28 -53.67 -29.32
N ASN A 578 -15.07 -52.46 -28.76
CA ASN A 578 -16.15 -51.49 -28.58
C ASN A 578 -16.66 -50.85 -29.88
N PHE A 579 -15.87 -50.85 -30.97
CA PHE A 579 -16.30 -50.29 -32.25
C PHE A 579 -17.18 -51.25 -33.07
N SER A 580 -17.18 -52.55 -32.76
CA SER A 580 -17.97 -53.57 -33.47
C SER A 580 -19.43 -53.69 -32.99
N ARG A 581 -19.81 -53.01 -31.90
CA ARG A 581 -21.16 -53.12 -31.29
C ARG A 581 -22.11 -51.99 -31.67
N SER A 582 -21.72 -51.13 -32.61
CA SER A 582 -22.47 -49.94 -33.06
C SER A 582 -22.94 -50.05 -34.52
N SER A 583 -23.22 -51.24 -35.03
CA SER A 583 -23.87 -51.41 -36.33
C SER A 583 -24.68 -52.70 -36.38
N SER A 584 -25.88 -52.67 -35.82
CA SER A 584 -27.08 -53.41 -36.25
C SER A 584 -28.27 -52.95 -35.42
#